data_AF-A0A8B7W364-F1
#
_entry.id   AF-A0A8B7W364-F1
#
_cell.length_a   1.000
_cell.length_b   1.000
_cell.length_c   1.000
_cell.angle_alpha   90.00
_cell.angle_beta   90.00
_cell.angle_gamma   90.00
#
_symmetry.space_group_name_H-M   'P 1'
#
loop_
_entity.id
_entity.type
_entity.pdbx_description
1 polymer ?
#
loop_
_entity_poly.entity_id
_entity_poly.type
_entity_poly.pdbx_seq_one_letter_code
_entity_poly.pdbx_strand_id
1 'polypeptide(L)'
;ENVSFLLSFSEYVCNCSKVGSLDVKHCNQTTGQCECQQGYQGLRCDTCKEDFYLNHTSGLCLPCHCSPHGALNIFCNSSGNCQCRVGVTGSTCNRCQDGYYGFSKNGCMPCHCNNRSASCDALTGTCLNCQENSKGDHCEECKEGFYQSPSVTNECLRCPCSAVTSTGNCTIKLSELEPTCDQCKDGYTGQNCNKCENGYYNSDSICIQCQCHGHVDPIKTPKICKPESGECISCLHNTTGLRCENCLEGYVRDLQGNCIKKEVIVPTPEGSTILVSNASLATSVPTPVINSTFTPTTLQTIFSVSSSENSTSALADVSWTQFNIIILTVIIIVVVLLMGFVGAVYMYREYQNRKLNAPFWTIELKEDNISFSSYHDSIPNADVSGLLEDDGNEVAPNGQLTLTTPIHNYKA
;
A
#
# COMPACT_ATOMS: atom_id res chain seq x y z
N GLU A 1 28.18 -42.10 -96.92
CA GLU A 1 28.64 -42.19 -95.51
C GLU A 1 28.67 -40.80 -94.88
N ASN A 2 29.13 -40.67 -93.64
CA ASN A 2 29.33 -39.40 -92.91
C ASN A 2 28.08 -38.52 -92.73
N VAL A 3 27.19 -38.96 -91.83
CA VAL A 3 26.36 -38.03 -91.05
C VAL A 3 27.29 -37.27 -90.11
N SER A 4 27.43 -35.96 -90.28
CA SER A 4 28.18 -35.13 -89.33
C SER A 4 27.48 -35.12 -87.97
N PHE A 5 28.10 -35.75 -86.98
CA PHE A 5 27.70 -35.66 -85.59
C PHE A 5 27.92 -34.22 -85.09
N LEU A 6 26.88 -33.39 -85.17
CA LEU A 6 26.84 -32.13 -84.44
C LEU A 6 26.77 -32.48 -82.95
N LEU A 7 27.92 -32.50 -82.29
CA LEU A 7 28.01 -32.57 -80.84
C LEU A 7 27.30 -31.35 -80.27
N SER A 8 26.11 -31.58 -79.71
CA SER A 8 25.34 -30.58 -78.97
C SER A 8 26.06 -30.28 -77.66
N PHE A 9 27.12 -29.48 -77.73
CA PHE A 9 27.68 -28.80 -76.58
C PHE A 9 26.60 -27.88 -76.01
N SER A 10 25.90 -28.38 -75.01
CA SER A 10 25.04 -27.56 -74.16
C SER A 10 25.95 -26.60 -73.41
N GLU A 11 26.12 -25.38 -73.91
CA GLU A 11 26.73 -24.31 -73.14
C GLU A 11 25.88 -24.08 -71.89
N TYR A 12 26.34 -24.62 -70.77
CA TYR A 12 25.75 -24.35 -69.46
C TYR A 12 26.05 -22.90 -69.11
N VAL A 13 25.12 -22.00 -69.50
CA VAL A 13 25.19 -20.58 -69.17
C VAL A 13 25.17 -20.42 -67.65
N CYS A 14 26.34 -20.19 -67.07
CA CYS A 14 26.55 -19.98 -65.64
C CYS A 14 25.77 -18.74 -65.18
N ASN A 15 24.58 -18.95 -64.63
CA ASN A 15 23.73 -17.90 -64.08
C ASN A 15 24.03 -17.71 -62.59
N CYS A 16 25.26 -17.31 -62.28
CA CYS A 16 25.77 -17.16 -60.92
C CYS A 16 25.34 -15.81 -60.31
N SER A 17 25.15 -15.78 -58.99
CA SER A 17 24.73 -14.59 -58.26
C SER A 17 25.81 -13.51 -58.29
N LYS A 18 25.49 -12.34 -58.86
CA LYS A 18 26.41 -11.17 -58.90
C LYS A 18 26.89 -10.73 -57.52
N VAL A 19 26.13 -11.04 -56.47
CA VAL A 19 26.42 -10.68 -55.08
C VAL A 19 27.02 -11.86 -54.31
N GLY A 20 26.49 -13.07 -54.52
CA GLY A 20 26.84 -14.25 -53.72
C GLY A 20 27.91 -15.16 -54.31
N SER A 21 28.35 -14.96 -55.55
CA SER A 21 29.41 -15.75 -56.19
C SER A 21 30.75 -15.01 -56.24
N LEU A 22 31.86 -15.75 -56.20
CA LEU A 22 33.22 -15.21 -56.35
C LEU A 22 33.49 -14.77 -57.79
N ASP A 23 33.00 -15.53 -58.76
CA ASP A 23 32.93 -15.16 -60.18
C ASP A 23 31.49 -15.36 -60.68
N VAL A 24 31.03 -14.47 -61.55
CA VAL A 24 29.66 -14.45 -62.09
C VAL A 24 29.55 -15.29 -63.37
N LYS A 25 30.67 -15.59 -64.04
CA LYS A 25 30.74 -16.27 -65.34
C LYS A 25 31.34 -17.68 -65.26
N HIS A 26 32.10 -17.97 -64.21
CA HIS A 26 32.72 -19.29 -64.02
C HIS A 26 31.90 -20.16 -63.06
N CYS A 27 31.47 -21.32 -63.56
CA CYS A 27 30.84 -22.39 -62.79
C CYS A 27 31.38 -23.75 -63.25
N ASN A 28 31.22 -24.78 -62.42
CA ASN A 28 31.67 -26.13 -62.73
C ASN A 28 30.94 -26.66 -63.98
N GLN A 29 31.68 -26.95 -65.04
CA GLN A 29 31.13 -27.35 -66.35
C GLN A 29 30.37 -28.69 -66.34
N THR A 30 30.54 -29.53 -65.31
CA THR A 30 29.86 -30.83 -65.18
C THR A 30 28.66 -30.78 -64.24
N THR A 31 28.66 -29.91 -63.22
CA THR A 31 27.60 -29.85 -62.21
C THR A 31 26.75 -28.57 -62.24
N GLY A 32 27.21 -27.53 -62.94
CA GLY A 32 26.58 -26.20 -62.96
C GLY A 32 26.80 -25.38 -61.68
N GLN A 33 27.55 -25.88 -60.70
CA GLN A 33 27.77 -25.21 -59.41
C GLN A 33 28.70 -23.99 -59.55
N CYS A 34 28.21 -22.82 -59.12
CA CYS A 34 28.99 -21.59 -58.99
C CYS A 34 29.85 -21.61 -57.71
N GLU A 35 30.99 -20.91 -57.70
CA GLU A 35 31.80 -20.73 -56.50
C GLU A 35 31.20 -19.63 -55.62
N CYS A 36 30.82 -19.95 -54.38
CA CYS A 36 30.09 -19.04 -53.49
C CYS A 36 30.98 -18.27 -52.53
N GLN A 37 30.63 -17.01 -52.27
CA GLN A 37 31.20 -16.19 -51.21
C GLN A 37 30.75 -16.68 -49.83
N GLN A 38 31.48 -16.28 -48.79
CA GLN A 38 31.14 -16.63 -47.41
C GLN A 38 29.72 -16.17 -47.05
N GLY A 39 28.89 -17.09 -46.55
CA GLY A 39 27.50 -16.82 -46.18
C GLY A 39 26.47 -17.13 -47.27
N TYR A 40 26.90 -17.47 -48.48
CA TYR A 40 26.01 -17.85 -49.60
C TYR A 40 26.12 -19.35 -49.90
N GLN A 41 25.03 -19.94 -50.39
CA GLN A 41 24.94 -21.34 -50.79
C GLN A 41 23.94 -21.55 -51.95
N GLY A 42 23.79 -22.81 -52.38
CA GLY A 42 22.95 -23.20 -53.51
C GLY A 42 23.70 -23.18 -54.84
N LEU A 43 23.07 -23.73 -55.89
CA LEU A 43 23.72 -23.94 -57.19
C LEU A 43 24.26 -22.64 -57.81
N ARG A 44 23.57 -21.53 -57.57
CA ARG A 44 23.88 -20.19 -58.11
C ARG A 44 24.38 -19.20 -57.05
N CYS A 45 24.58 -19.64 -55.81
CA CYS A 45 24.91 -18.76 -54.67
C CYS A 45 23.88 -17.63 -54.44
N ASP A 46 22.61 -17.94 -54.71
CA ASP A 46 21.44 -17.06 -54.62
C ASP A 46 20.66 -17.21 -53.30
N THR A 47 21.07 -18.14 -52.43
CA THR A 47 20.48 -18.38 -51.10
C THR A 47 21.52 -18.15 -50.00
N CYS A 48 21.07 -17.76 -48.79
CA CYS A 48 21.96 -17.68 -47.63
C CYS A 48 22.22 -19.06 -47.03
N LYS A 49 23.41 -19.23 -46.44
CA LYS A 49 23.81 -20.40 -45.65
C LYS A 49 23.06 -20.46 -44.32
N GLU A 50 22.95 -21.63 -43.68
CA GLU A 50 22.11 -21.85 -42.48
C GLU A 50 22.48 -20.97 -41.27
N ASP A 51 23.73 -20.54 -41.17
CA ASP A 51 24.29 -19.59 -40.20
C ASP A 51 24.20 -18.11 -40.65
N PHE A 52 23.42 -17.80 -41.69
CA PHE A 52 23.22 -16.47 -42.27
C PHE A 52 21.74 -16.23 -42.63
N TYR A 53 21.32 -14.96 -42.62
CA TYR A 53 19.97 -14.53 -43.04
C TYR A 53 20.05 -13.40 -44.07
N LEU A 54 19.02 -13.28 -44.91
CA LEU A 54 18.96 -12.23 -45.93
C LEU A 54 18.51 -10.91 -45.30
N ASN A 55 19.38 -9.90 -45.29
CA ASN A 55 19.01 -8.57 -44.87
C ASN A 55 18.35 -7.81 -46.03
N HIS A 56 17.02 -7.64 -45.97
CA HIS A 56 16.23 -7.00 -47.02
C HIS A 56 16.61 -5.53 -47.31
N THR A 57 17.29 -4.83 -46.40
CA THR A 57 17.72 -3.43 -46.60
C THR A 57 18.99 -3.33 -47.44
N SER A 58 19.89 -4.30 -47.32
CA SER A 58 21.19 -4.32 -48.03
C SER A 58 21.23 -5.30 -49.21
N GLY A 59 20.31 -6.27 -49.26
CA GLY A 59 20.33 -7.37 -50.23
C GLY A 59 21.45 -8.39 -49.98
N LEU A 60 22.09 -8.36 -48.80
CA LEU A 60 23.22 -9.22 -48.44
C LEU A 60 22.81 -10.30 -47.43
N CYS A 61 23.48 -11.45 -47.49
CA CYS A 61 23.44 -12.45 -46.43
C CYS A 61 24.33 -11.98 -45.27
N LEU A 62 23.75 -11.80 -44.08
CA LEU A 62 24.47 -11.42 -42.85
C LEU A 62 24.49 -12.59 -41.86
N PRO A 63 25.56 -12.77 -41.07
CA PRO A 63 25.68 -13.89 -40.14
C PRO A 63 24.67 -13.80 -38.98
N CYS A 64 24.21 -14.95 -38.52
CA CYS A 64 23.40 -15.10 -37.32
C CYS A 64 24.25 -14.85 -36.07
N HIS A 65 24.01 -13.76 -35.34
CA HIS A 65 24.73 -13.42 -34.10
C HIS A 65 24.14 -14.11 -32.85
N CYS A 66 23.76 -15.39 -32.97
CA CYS A 66 23.13 -16.15 -31.89
C CYS A 66 24.12 -16.47 -30.76
N SER A 67 23.79 -16.09 -29.53
CA SER A 67 24.63 -16.38 -28.37
C SER A 67 24.70 -17.88 -28.08
N PRO A 68 25.90 -18.52 -28.07
CA PRO A 68 26.03 -19.97 -27.88
C PRO A 68 25.57 -20.45 -26.49
N HIS A 69 25.50 -19.55 -25.51
CA HIS A 69 25.03 -19.84 -24.16
C HIS A 69 23.52 -19.63 -23.98
N GLY A 70 22.89 -18.85 -24.86
CA GLY A 70 21.50 -18.43 -24.72
C GLY A 70 20.55 -18.93 -25.82
N ALA A 71 21.07 -19.27 -27.00
CA ALA A 71 20.30 -19.87 -28.09
C ALA A 71 20.38 -21.41 -28.07
N LEU A 72 19.37 -22.08 -28.65
CA LEU A 72 19.35 -23.53 -28.80
C LEU A 72 20.40 -24.03 -29.79
N ASN A 73 20.63 -23.26 -30.87
CA ASN A 73 21.64 -23.48 -31.90
C ASN A 73 22.20 -22.12 -32.39
N ILE A 74 23.10 -22.13 -33.37
CA ILE A 74 23.70 -20.91 -33.95
C ILE A 74 22.90 -20.33 -35.14
N PHE A 75 21.78 -20.96 -35.51
CA PHE A 75 20.98 -20.60 -36.67
C PHE A 75 19.88 -19.60 -36.28
N CYS A 76 19.48 -18.78 -37.25
CA CYS A 76 18.44 -17.78 -37.09
C CYS A 76 17.40 -17.90 -38.20
N ASN A 77 16.20 -17.37 -37.95
CA ASN A 77 15.14 -17.35 -38.97
C ASN A 77 15.45 -16.33 -40.08
N SER A 78 14.61 -16.27 -41.12
CA SER A 78 14.77 -15.33 -42.25
C SER A 78 14.83 -13.85 -41.85
N SER A 79 14.37 -13.49 -40.65
CA SER A 79 14.42 -12.13 -40.08
C SER A 79 15.66 -11.88 -39.21
N GLY A 80 16.58 -12.84 -39.08
CA GLY A 80 17.76 -12.75 -38.23
C GLY A 80 17.53 -13.06 -36.74
N ASN A 81 16.34 -13.56 -36.36
CA ASN A 81 16.02 -13.88 -34.97
C ASN A 81 16.39 -15.32 -34.62
N CYS A 82 17.16 -15.49 -33.54
CA CYS A 82 17.60 -16.77 -33.00
C CYS A 82 16.54 -17.45 -32.12
N GLN A 83 16.58 -18.77 -32.00
CA GLN A 83 15.67 -19.51 -31.11
C GLN A 83 16.27 -19.66 -29.72
N CYS A 84 15.72 -18.95 -28.73
CA CYS A 84 16.28 -18.86 -27.38
C CYS A 84 15.96 -20.06 -26.48
N ARG A 85 16.82 -20.27 -25.48
CA ARG A 85 16.60 -21.19 -24.34
C ARG A 85 15.59 -20.58 -23.37
N VAL A 86 14.98 -21.44 -22.55
CA VAL A 86 14.08 -21.01 -21.46
C VAL A 86 14.79 -19.98 -20.56
N GLY A 87 14.12 -18.86 -20.29
CA GLY A 87 14.66 -17.77 -19.47
C GLY A 87 15.58 -16.79 -20.20
N VAL A 88 15.77 -16.93 -21.51
CA VAL A 88 16.63 -16.07 -22.34
C VAL A 88 15.81 -15.43 -23.45
N THR A 89 16.09 -14.15 -23.77
CA THR A 89 15.34 -13.34 -24.73
C THR A 89 16.25 -12.42 -25.57
N GLY A 90 15.64 -11.67 -26.49
CA GLY A 90 16.27 -10.82 -27.49
C GLY A 90 16.59 -11.58 -28.80
N SER A 91 16.69 -10.86 -29.91
CA SER A 91 16.94 -11.43 -31.25
C SER A 91 18.20 -12.31 -31.32
N THR A 92 19.22 -11.97 -30.53
CA THR A 92 20.50 -12.69 -30.40
C THR A 92 20.59 -13.61 -29.16
N CYS A 93 19.50 -13.76 -28.39
CA CYS A 93 19.43 -14.58 -27.16
C CYS A 93 20.56 -14.28 -26.15
N ASN A 94 20.82 -13.00 -25.88
CA ASN A 94 21.93 -12.52 -25.05
C ASN A 94 21.47 -11.74 -23.80
N ARG A 95 20.18 -11.79 -23.46
CA ARG A 95 19.57 -11.13 -22.29
C ARG A 95 18.68 -12.11 -21.54
N CYS A 96 18.52 -11.94 -20.24
CA CYS A 96 17.52 -12.72 -19.50
C CYS A 96 16.11 -12.22 -19.80
N GLN A 97 15.15 -13.14 -19.80
CA GLN A 97 13.72 -12.85 -19.81
C GLN A 97 13.27 -12.36 -18.43
N ASP A 98 12.19 -11.58 -18.36
CA ASP A 98 11.54 -11.26 -17.08
C ASP A 98 11.25 -12.55 -16.29
N GLY A 99 11.56 -12.54 -14.99
CA GLY A 99 11.55 -13.72 -14.13
C GLY A 99 12.87 -14.51 -14.11
N TYR A 100 13.91 -14.05 -14.83
CA TYR A 100 15.24 -14.64 -14.85
C TYR A 100 16.36 -13.59 -14.76
N TYR A 101 17.52 -13.97 -14.23
CA TYR A 101 18.69 -13.11 -14.04
C TYR A 101 20.02 -13.82 -14.31
N GLY A 102 21.12 -13.07 -14.30
CA GLY A 102 22.48 -13.61 -14.23
C GLY A 102 22.92 -14.33 -15.51
N PHE A 103 22.84 -13.66 -16.67
CA PHE A 103 23.22 -14.25 -17.96
C PHE A 103 24.66 -14.79 -17.93
N SER A 104 24.80 -16.10 -18.07
CA SER A 104 26.03 -16.85 -17.84
C SER A 104 26.28 -17.89 -18.93
N LYS A 105 27.35 -18.69 -18.78
CA LYS A 105 27.64 -19.82 -19.69
C LYS A 105 26.53 -20.87 -19.76
N ASN A 106 25.65 -20.90 -18.75
CA ASN A 106 24.54 -21.85 -18.63
C ASN A 106 23.18 -21.24 -19.04
N GLY A 107 23.16 -20.01 -19.58
CA GLY A 107 21.95 -19.21 -19.74
C GLY A 107 21.66 -18.36 -18.49
N CYS A 108 20.38 -18.12 -18.20
CA CYS A 108 19.94 -17.34 -17.03
C CYS A 108 19.30 -18.25 -15.95
N MET A 109 19.38 -17.82 -14.69
CA MET A 109 18.75 -18.49 -13.55
C MET A 109 17.39 -17.86 -13.24
N PRO A 110 16.37 -18.62 -12.79
CA PRO A 110 15.08 -18.05 -12.40
C PRO A 110 15.20 -17.22 -11.11
N CYS A 111 14.42 -16.13 -11.02
CA CYS A 111 14.29 -15.33 -9.81
C CYS A 111 13.79 -16.17 -8.63
N HIS A 112 14.33 -15.97 -7.42
CA HIS A 112 13.94 -16.72 -6.21
C HIS A 112 13.24 -15.84 -5.17
N CYS A 113 12.11 -15.25 -5.55
CA CYS A 113 11.43 -14.21 -4.77
C CYS A 113 10.39 -14.73 -3.74
N ASN A 114 10.63 -15.91 -3.13
CA ASN A 114 9.69 -16.55 -2.17
C ASN A 114 8.22 -16.57 -2.62
N ASN A 115 7.95 -16.72 -3.93
CA ASN A 115 6.62 -16.60 -4.56
C ASN A 115 5.90 -15.23 -4.38
N ARG A 116 6.58 -14.23 -3.84
CA ARG A 116 6.10 -12.87 -3.54
C ARG A 116 6.49 -11.81 -4.58
N SER A 117 7.25 -12.22 -5.60
CA SER A 117 7.33 -11.50 -6.87
C SER A 117 7.59 -12.49 -8.02
N ALA A 118 7.19 -12.08 -9.23
CA ALA A 118 7.50 -12.76 -10.48
C ALA A 118 8.64 -12.07 -11.27
N SER A 119 9.23 -11.00 -10.72
CA SER A 119 10.24 -10.17 -11.37
C SER A 119 11.39 -9.84 -10.41
N CYS A 120 12.61 -9.89 -10.93
CA CYS A 120 13.84 -9.48 -10.25
C CYS A 120 14.75 -8.73 -11.24
N ASP A 121 15.75 -8.03 -10.73
CA ASP A 121 16.78 -7.41 -11.56
C ASP A 121 17.55 -8.46 -12.36
N ALA A 122 17.69 -8.23 -13.68
CA ALA A 122 18.25 -9.20 -14.61
C ALA A 122 19.78 -9.43 -14.45
N LEU A 123 20.48 -8.60 -13.65
CA LEU A 123 21.89 -8.74 -13.35
C LEU A 123 22.12 -9.32 -11.94
N THR A 124 21.49 -8.75 -10.90
CA THR A 124 21.73 -9.14 -9.49
C THR A 124 20.84 -10.28 -9.00
N GLY A 125 19.64 -10.43 -9.57
CA GLY A 125 18.61 -11.32 -9.04
C GLY A 125 17.76 -10.74 -7.90
N THR A 126 18.00 -9.48 -7.51
CA THR A 126 17.26 -8.77 -6.45
C THR A 126 15.79 -8.58 -6.86
N CYS A 127 14.87 -9.05 -6.02
CA CYS A 127 13.44 -9.09 -6.32
C CYS A 127 12.77 -7.72 -6.32
N LEU A 128 11.98 -7.46 -7.37
CA LEU A 128 11.33 -6.18 -7.60
C LEU A 128 9.86 -6.25 -7.15
N ASN A 129 9.36 -5.17 -6.54
CA ASN A 129 7.95 -5.02 -6.16
C ASN A 129 7.40 -6.16 -5.27
N CYS A 130 8.12 -6.52 -4.20
CA CYS A 130 7.68 -7.55 -3.23
C CYS A 130 6.25 -7.31 -2.69
N GLN A 131 5.39 -8.31 -2.94
CA GLN A 131 3.98 -8.37 -2.56
C GLN A 131 3.80 -8.80 -1.09
N GLU A 132 2.56 -9.06 -0.65
CA GLU A 132 2.25 -9.62 0.69
C GLU A 132 2.87 -8.87 1.88
N ASN A 133 3.14 -7.57 1.74
CA ASN A 133 3.87 -6.77 2.74
C ASN A 133 5.29 -7.30 3.08
N SER A 134 5.98 -7.92 2.12
CA SER A 134 7.35 -8.43 2.27
C SER A 134 8.46 -7.50 1.75
N LYS A 135 9.68 -7.63 2.28
CA LYS A 135 10.91 -6.90 1.89
C LYS A 135 12.13 -7.86 1.89
N GLY A 136 13.32 -7.32 1.68
CA GLY A 136 14.55 -8.09 1.50
C GLY A 136 14.83 -8.42 0.03
N ASP A 137 16.05 -8.88 -0.28
CA ASP A 137 16.49 -9.12 -1.66
C ASP A 137 15.70 -10.24 -2.37
N HIS A 138 15.05 -11.12 -1.60
CA HIS A 138 14.29 -12.27 -2.05
C HIS A 138 12.83 -12.26 -1.57
N CYS A 139 12.33 -11.12 -1.07
CA CYS A 139 11.01 -10.98 -0.44
C CYS A 139 10.81 -11.90 0.80
N GLU A 140 11.92 -12.20 1.49
CA GLU A 140 12.03 -13.12 2.62
C GLU A 140 11.61 -12.51 3.97
N GLU A 141 11.79 -11.20 4.14
CA GLU A 141 11.43 -10.45 5.36
C GLU A 141 10.01 -9.86 5.26
N CYS A 142 9.44 -9.44 6.40
CA CYS A 142 8.21 -8.64 6.45
C CYS A 142 8.53 -7.15 6.63
N LYS A 143 7.74 -6.26 6.01
CA LYS A 143 7.89 -4.79 6.12
C LYS A 143 7.64 -4.29 7.55
N GLU A 144 8.15 -3.10 7.86
CA GLU A 144 7.90 -2.42 9.14
C GLU A 144 6.39 -2.40 9.49
N GLY A 145 6.06 -2.69 10.74
CA GLY A 145 4.68 -2.89 11.21
C GLY A 145 4.05 -4.25 10.87
N PHE A 146 4.82 -5.21 10.33
CA PHE A 146 4.39 -6.58 10.07
C PHE A 146 5.37 -7.61 10.65
N TYR A 147 4.85 -8.75 11.09
CA TYR A 147 5.63 -9.89 11.59
C TYR A 147 5.31 -11.15 10.77
N GLN A 148 6.23 -12.10 10.75
CA GLN A 148 6.03 -13.38 10.08
C GLN A 148 5.14 -14.28 10.95
N SER A 149 4.03 -14.74 10.38
CA SER A 149 3.13 -15.72 10.99
C SER A 149 3.88 -17.04 11.25
N PRO A 150 3.78 -17.66 12.44
CA PRO A 150 4.36 -18.98 12.72
C PRO A 150 3.57 -20.13 12.05
N SER A 151 2.65 -19.80 11.15
CA SER A 151 1.87 -20.73 10.33
C SER A 151 2.69 -21.23 9.13
N VAL A 152 2.32 -22.39 8.57
CA VAL A 152 2.99 -23.01 7.40
C VAL A 152 3.06 -22.08 6.18
N THR A 153 2.18 -21.06 6.10
CA THR A 153 2.15 -20.03 5.07
C THR A 153 3.28 -18.98 5.18
N ASN A 154 3.92 -18.81 6.34
CA ASN A 154 4.94 -17.78 6.61
C ASN A 154 4.53 -16.35 6.19
N GLU A 155 3.22 -16.06 6.19
CA GLU A 155 2.62 -14.81 5.74
C GLU A 155 2.97 -13.62 6.65
N CYS A 156 3.04 -12.41 6.11
CA CYS A 156 3.33 -11.20 6.88
C CYS A 156 2.04 -10.59 7.45
N LEU A 157 1.78 -10.86 8.73
CA LEU A 157 0.61 -10.33 9.46
C LEU A 157 0.94 -8.98 10.09
N ARG A 158 -0.05 -8.09 10.17
CA ARG A 158 0.13 -6.76 10.74
C ARG A 158 0.30 -6.83 12.26
N CYS A 159 1.28 -6.11 12.80
CA CYS A 159 1.49 -6.02 14.24
C CYS A 159 0.23 -5.47 14.97
N PRO A 160 -0.13 -6.01 16.15
CA PRO A 160 -1.22 -5.51 17.00
C PRO A 160 -0.83 -4.24 17.78
N CYS A 161 0.10 -3.47 17.23
CA CYS A 161 0.75 -2.31 17.84
C CYS A 161 0.17 -1.02 17.25
N SER A 162 -0.14 -0.04 18.10
CA SER A 162 -0.56 1.29 17.63
C SER A 162 0.68 2.17 17.42
N ALA A 163 0.83 2.72 16.22
CA ALA A 163 1.86 3.73 15.94
C ALA A 163 1.67 5.04 16.73
N VAL A 164 0.52 5.21 17.41
CA VAL A 164 0.30 6.29 18.38
C VAL A 164 1.02 6.00 19.70
N THR A 165 0.97 4.76 20.20
CA THR A 165 1.42 4.35 21.56
C THR A 165 2.74 3.58 21.59
N SER A 166 3.26 3.20 20.42
CA SER A 166 4.48 2.40 20.22
C SER A 166 5.20 2.84 18.94
N THR A 167 6.35 2.22 18.64
CA THR A 167 7.00 2.32 17.31
C THR A 167 6.17 1.70 16.18
N GLY A 168 5.21 0.81 16.50
CA GLY A 168 4.40 0.06 15.54
C GLY A 168 4.99 -1.29 15.12
N ASN A 169 6.29 -1.51 15.34
CA ASN A 169 6.95 -2.79 15.11
C ASN A 169 6.73 -3.78 16.27
N CYS A 170 6.86 -5.07 15.96
CA CYS A 170 6.66 -6.16 16.90
C CYS A 170 7.50 -7.40 16.55
N THR A 171 7.83 -8.17 17.58
CA THR A 171 8.55 -9.44 17.47
C THR A 171 7.76 -10.57 18.12
N ILE A 172 7.77 -11.75 17.50
CA ILE A 172 7.19 -12.98 18.05
C ILE A 172 8.30 -13.93 18.47
N LYS A 173 8.21 -14.50 19.68
CA LYS A 173 9.18 -15.49 20.17
C LYS A 173 8.67 -16.89 19.88
N LEU A 174 9.58 -17.85 19.69
CA LEU A 174 9.28 -19.25 19.33
C LEU A 174 8.44 -20.05 20.36
N SER A 175 8.03 -19.42 21.46
CA SER A 175 7.23 -19.97 22.56
C SER A 175 5.98 -19.13 22.88
N GLU A 176 5.69 -18.10 22.08
CA GLU A 176 4.58 -17.15 22.27
C GLU A 176 3.69 -17.18 21.01
N LEU A 177 2.36 -17.24 21.18
CA LEU A 177 1.41 -17.27 20.05
C LEU A 177 1.07 -15.87 19.52
N GLU A 178 1.30 -14.83 20.33
CA GLU A 178 1.03 -13.43 20.00
C GLU A 178 2.36 -12.65 19.98
N PRO A 179 2.56 -11.72 19.02
CA PRO A 179 3.74 -10.88 18.99
C PRO A 179 3.68 -9.80 20.07
N THR A 180 4.84 -9.39 20.58
CA THR A 180 5.00 -8.27 21.51
C THR A 180 5.57 -7.06 20.77
N CYS A 181 5.06 -5.85 21.02
CA CYS A 181 5.59 -4.62 20.44
C CYS A 181 7.00 -4.31 20.98
N ASP A 182 7.92 -3.89 20.10
CA ASP A 182 9.34 -3.80 20.46
C ASP A 182 9.65 -2.62 21.40
N GLN A 183 8.91 -1.52 21.27
CA GLN A 183 9.06 -0.34 22.12
C GLN A 183 7.74 0.43 22.25
N CYS A 184 7.27 0.58 23.49
CA CYS A 184 6.21 1.51 23.86
C CYS A 184 6.76 2.94 23.97
N LYS A 185 5.91 3.94 23.76
CA LYS A 185 6.23 5.35 24.04
C LYS A 185 6.00 5.67 25.52
N ASP A 186 6.57 6.77 25.97
CA ASP A 186 6.47 7.25 27.36
C ASP A 186 5.03 7.22 27.88
N GLY A 187 4.83 6.63 29.06
CA GLY A 187 3.51 6.49 29.67
C GLY A 187 2.66 5.31 29.18
N TYR A 188 3.13 4.53 28.19
CA TYR A 188 2.47 3.31 27.70
C TYR A 188 3.25 2.04 28.05
N THR A 189 2.53 0.96 28.34
CA THR A 189 3.11 -0.32 28.77
C THR A 189 2.25 -1.53 28.38
N GLY A 190 2.75 -2.74 28.67
CA GLY A 190 2.16 -4.02 28.27
C GLY A 190 2.53 -4.44 26.84
N GLN A 191 2.30 -5.71 26.51
CA GLN A 191 2.76 -6.32 25.23
C GLN A 191 2.32 -5.55 23.98
N ASN A 192 1.10 -4.98 23.98
CA ASN A 192 0.55 -4.25 22.85
C ASN A 192 0.62 -2.72 23.03
N CYS A 193 1.39 -2.23 24.03
CA CYS A 193 1.50 -0.82 24.41
C CYS A 193 0.15 -0.11 24.58
N ASN A 194 -0.82 -0.80 25.19
CA ASN A 194 -2.22 -0.37 25.29
C ASN A 194 -2.69 -0.14 26.73
N LYS A 195 -1.78 -0.21 27.71
CA LYS A 195 -2.05 0.09 29.13
C LYS A 195 -1.23 1.32 29.52
N CYS A 196 -1.73 2.13 30.43
CA CYS A 196 -0.95 3.25 30.95
C CYS A 196 0.06 2.78 32.01
N GLU A 197 1.23 3.39 32.02
CA GLU A 197 2.29 3.15 32.99
C GLU A 197 1.96 3.78 34.36
N ASN A 198 2.63 3.31 35.43
CA ASN A 198 2.46 3.89 36.76
C ASN A 198 2.81 5.39 36.77
N GLY A 199 1.86 6.22 37.19
CA GLY A 199 1.97 7.68 37.09
C GLY A 199 1.26 8.30 35.89
N TYR A 200 0.59 7.48 35.07
CA TYR A 200 -0.31 7.91 34.00
C TYR A 200 -1.71 7.33 34.22
N TYR A 201 -2.73 8.02 33.69
CA TYR A 201 -4.11 7.58 33.66
C TYR A 201 -4.66 7.63 32.23
N ASN A 202 -5.67 6.83 31.93
CA ASN A 202 -6.32 6.77 30.63
C ASN A 202 -7.38 7.87 30.52
N SER A 203 -7.27 8.69 29.47
CA SER A 203 -8.35 9.55 28.97
C SER A 203 -8.51 9.25 27.48
N ASP A 204 -9.65 8.69 27.08
CA ASP A 204 -9.99 8.42 25.67
C ASP A 204 -8.93 7.60 24.90
N SER A 205 -8.34 6.58 25.57
CA SER A 205 -7.22 5.75 25.09
C SER A 205 -5.87 6.46 24.99
N ILE A 206 -5.75 7.68 25.51
CA ILE A 206 -4.49 8.42 25.64
C ILE A 206 -4.02 8.36 27.10
N CYS A 207 -2.75 8.05 27.31
CA CYS A 207 -2.17 8.01 28.66
C CYS A 207 -1.64 9.39 29.07
N ILE A 208 -2.31 10.04 30.00
CA ILE A 208 -2.01 11.39 30.49
C ILE A 208 -1.30 11.29 31.84
N GLN A 209 -0.25 12.08 32.05
CA GLN A 209 0.54 12.05 33.28
C GLN A 209 -0.28 12.59 34.48
N CYS A 210 -0.27 11.86 35.59
CA CYS A 210 -0.92 12.23 36.84
C CYS A 210 -0.14 13.32 37.58
N GLN A 211 -0.70 14.53 37.68
CA GLN A 211 0.02 15.68 38.22
C GLN A 211 -0.32 15.97 39.69
N CYS A 212 0.24 15.14 40.59
CA CYS A 212 0.06 15.18 42.05
C CYS A 212 0.90 16.25 42.78
N HIS A 213 1.36 17.28 42.08
CA HIS A 213 2.18 18.41 42.59
C HIS A 213 3.44 18.04 43.41
N GLY A 214 3.96 16.82 43.28
CA GLY A 214 5.09 16.33 44.08
C GLY A 214 4.72 15.86 45.49
N HIS A 215 3.44 15.81 45.85
CA HIS A 215 2.94 15.35 47.15
C HIS A 215 2.66 13.83 47.19
N VAL A 216 3.26 13.04 46.30
CA VAL A 216 3.20 11.57 46.29
C VAL A 216 4.62 11.06 46.06
N ASP A 217 5.03 10.00 46.77
CA ASP A 217 6.38 9.43 46.73
C ASP A 217 6.43 8.20 45.80
N PRO A 218 7.06 8.32 44.60
CA PRO A 218 7.09 7.24 43.61
C PRO A 218 7.83 5.97 44.06
N ILE A 219 8.66 6.07 45.11
CA ILE A 219 9.47 4.96 45.63
C ILE A 219 8.70 4.21 46.71
N LYS A 220 7.85 4.90 47.48
CA LYS A 220 7.01 4.28 48.54
C LYS A 220 5.63 3.82 48.06
N THR A 221 5.04 4.47 47.04
CA THR A 221 3.71 4.09 46.53
C THR A 221 3.81 3.24 45.25
N PRO A 222 3.28 1.99 45.21
CA PRO A 222 3.34 1.15 44.01
C PRO A 222 2.43 1.62 42.86
N LYS A 223 1.54 2.59 43.13
CA LYS A 223 0.77 3.36 42.14
C LYS A 223 0.64 4.80 42.64
N ILE A 224 0.97 5.76 41.78
CA ILE A 224 0.91 7.20 42.08
C ILE A 224 -0.53 7.75 42.02
N CYS A 225 -1.37 7.15 41.17
CA CYS A 225 -2.73 7.61 40.88
C CYS A 225 -3.64 6.45 40.44
N LYS A 226 -4.94 6.69 40.41
CA LYS A 226 -5.96 5.77 39.86
C LYS A 226 -5.93 5.82 38.31
N PRO A 227 -5.81 4.67 37.62
CA PRO A 227 -5.61 4.64 36.16
C PRO A 227 -6.82 5.11 35.35
N GLU A 228 -8.03 5.10 35.92
CA GLU A 228 -9.28 5.50 35.23
C GLU A 228 -9.69 6.96 35.48
N SER A 229 -9.07 7.65 36.46
CA SER A 229 -9.52 9.00 36.89
C SER A 229 -8.41 10.01 37.14
N GLY A 230 -7.14 9.61 37.10
CA GLY A 230 -5.99 10.48 37.40
C GLY A 230 -5.86 10.89 38.87
N GLU A 231 -6.82 10.50 39.73
CA GLU A 231 -6.86 10.84 41.15
C GLU A 231 -5.64 10.28 41.88
N CYS A 232 -4.90 11.17 42.54
CA CYS A 232 -3.66 10.84 43.23
C CYS A 232 -3.89 9.97 44.47
N ILE A 233 -3.03 8.96 44.65
CA ILE A 233 -3.11 7.99 45.75
C ILE A 233 -2.18 8.42 46.88
N SER A 234 -2.68 8.39 48.11
CA SER A 234 -1.90 8.62 49.35
C SER A 234 -1.13 9.94 49.38
N CYS A 235 -1.84 11.05 49.17
CA CYS A 235 -1.32 12.41 49.32
C CYS A 235 -0.55 12.61 50.64
N LEU A 236 0.69 13.06 50.53
CA LEU A 236 1.64 13.31 51.62
C LEU A 236 1.58 14.78 52.05
N HIS A 237 2.47 15.18 52.97
CA HIS A 237 2.67 16.58 53.39
C HIS A 237 1.38 17.26 53.92
N ASN A 238 0.45 16.49 54.50
CA ASN A 238 -0.88 16.93 54.95
C ASN A 238 -1.73 17.57 53.83
N THR A 239 -1.65 17.03 52.61
CA THR A 239 -2.44 17.48 51.46
C THR A 239 -3.62 16.55 51.14
N THR A 240 -4.57 17.04 50.34
CA THR A 240 -5.79 16.35 49.91
C THR A 240 -6.31 16.93 48.59
N GLY A 241 -7.38 16.35 48.04
CA GLY A 241 -7.92 16.69 46.72
C GLY A 241 -7.41 15.78 45.61
N LEU A 242 -8.03 15.88 44.43
CA LEU A 242 -7.82 14.97 43.28
C LEU A 242 -6.36 14.92 42.80
N ARG A 243 -5.62 16.01 42.98
CA ARG A 243 -4.23 16.21 42.60
C ARG A 243 -3.35 16.54 43.81
N CYS A 244 -3.78 16.20 45.03
CA CYS A 244 -3.14 16.61 46.29
C CYS A 244 -2.97 18.14 46.40
N GLU A 245 -3.86 18.91 45.79
CA GLU A 245 -3.73 20.36 45.61
C GLU A 245 -4.11 21.19 46.84
N ASN A 246 -4.92 20.65 47.75
CA ASN A 246 -5.45 21.32 48.93
C ASN A 246 -4.74 20.86 50.22
N CYS A 247 -4.83 21.64 51.30
CA CYS A 247 -4.42 21.17 52.62
C CYS A 247 -5.55 20.34 53.26
N LEU A 248 -5.18 19.34 54.06
CA LEU A 248 -6.10 18.56 54.89
C LEU A 248 -6.82 19.48 55.91
N GLU A 249 -8.01 19.10 56.37
CA GLU A 249 -8.72 19.87 57.39
C GLU A 249 -7.87 20.09 58.65
N GLY A 250 -7.91 21.32 59.17
CA GLY A 250 -7.04 21.75 60.28
C GLY A 250 -5.64 22.19 59.86
N TYR A 251 -5.30 22.19 58.58
CA TYR A 251 -4.03 22.72 58.04
C TYR A 251 -4.26 23.93 57.12
N VAL A 252 -3.23 24.78 56.99
CA VAL A 252 -3.17 25.97 56.13
C VAL A 252 -1.79 26.06 55.47
N ARG A 253 -1.68 26.71 54.31
CA ARG A 253 -0.36 26.92 53.68
C ARG A 253 0.44 27.99 54.43
N ASP A 254 1.73 27.72 54.63
CA ASP A 254 2.73 28.71 55.03
C ASP A 254 3.17 29.61 53.85
N LEU A 255 4.13 30.51 54.10
CA LEU A 255 4.69 31.42 53.08
C LEU A 255 5.57 30.69 52.04
N GLN A 256 5.82 29.40 52.22
CA GLN A 256 6.64 28.53 51.38
C GLN A 256 5.78 27.49 50.62
N GLY A 257 4.46 27.44 50.88
CA GLY A 257 3.48 26.55 50.25
C GLY A 257 3.15 25.27 51.02
N ASN A 258 3.81 24.98 52.15
CA ASN A 258 3.61 23.74 52.91
C ASN A 258 2.36 23.82 53.80
N CYS A 259 1.65 22.71 53.95
CA CYS A 259 0.48 22.62 54.84
C CYS A 259 0.90 22.45 56.31
N ILE A 260 0.93 23.56 57.05
CA ILE A 260 1.18 23.64 58.49
C ILE A 260 -0.12 23.60 59.31
N LYS A 261 -0.08 23.11 60.55
CA LYS A 261 -1.28 22.98 61.40
C LYS A 261 -1.81 24.37 61.77
N LYS A 262 -3.11 24.58 61.65
CA LYS A 262 -3.79 25.84 61.98
C LYS A 262 -3.94 25.98 63.49
N GLU A 263 -3.02 26.71 64.12
CA GLU A 263 -3.16 27.09 65.52
C GLU A 263 -4.32 28.08 65.69
N VAL A 264 -5.31 27.70 66.50
CA VAL A 264 -6.45 28.57 66.82
C VAL A 264 -6.15 29.29 68.12
N ILE A 265 -5.73 30.56 68.01
CA ILE A 265 -5.60 31.46 69.16
C ILE A 265 -7.02 31.78 69.64
N VAL A 266 -7.53 31.02 70.61
CA VAL A 266 -8.75 31.35 71.33
C VAL A 266 -8.43 32.44 72.36
N PRO A 267 -9.02 33.64 72.27
CA PRO A 267 -8.83 34.67 73.30
C PRO A 267 -9.56 34.24 74.58
N THR A 268 -8.80 33.79 75.57
CA THR A 268 -9.29 33.58 76.94
C THR A 268 -9.49 34.93 77.63
N PRO A 269 -10.50 35.11 78.50
CA PRO A 269 -10.73 36.39 79.19
C PRO A 269 -9.60 36.83 80.14
N GLU A 270 -8.70 35.92 80.53
CA GLU A 270 -7.68 36.15 81.57
C GLU A 270 -6.25 35.87 81.08
N GLY A 271 -5.82 36.61 80.04
CA GLY A 271 -4.40 36.93 79.78
C GLY A 271 -3.43 35.79 79.49
N SER A 272 -3.90 34.54 79.36
CA SER A 272 -3.07 33.34 79.35
C SER A 272 -3.26 32.55 78.07
N THR A 273 -2.26 32.58 77.19
CA THR A 273 -2.25 31.84 75.91
C THR A 273 -2.01 30.36 76.13
N ILE A 274 -2.98 29.51 75.75
CA ILE A 274 -2.83 28.05 75.78
C ILE A 274 -2.81 27.51 74.34
N LEU A 275 -1.74 26.81 73.98
CA LEU A 275 -1.59 26.11 72.70
C LEU A 275 -2.45 24.83 72.70
N VAL A 276 -3.75 24.98 72.45
CA VAL A 276 -4.67 23.83 72.31
C VAL A 276 -4.50 23.20 70.93
N SER A 277 -3.74 22.10 70.88
CA SER A 277 -3.69 21.25 69.69
C SER A 277 -5.03 20.53 69.51
N ASN A 278 -5.96 21.16 68.78
CA ASN A 278 -7.33 20.67 68.63
C ASN A 278 -7.36 19.23 68.08
N ALA A 279 -8.19 18.38 68.69
CA ALA A 279 -8.37 16.98 68.37
C ALA A 279 -9.86 16.62 68.44
N SER A 280 -10.47 16.35 67.28
CA SER A 280 -11.72 15.61 67.10
C SER A 280 -12.88 15.93 68.07
N LEU A 281 -13.43 17.15 67.98
CA LEU A 281 -14.76 17.44 68.55
C LEU A 281 -15.88 16.92 67.63
N ALA A 282 -16.18 15.63 67.76
CA ALA A 282 -17.31 14.99 67.07
C ALA A 282 -18.62 15.59 67.59
N THR A 283 -19.38 16.27 66.71
CA THR A 283 -20.62 16.96 67.09
C THR A 283 -21.82 16.02 66.94
N SER A 284 -22.17 15.32 68.02
CA SER A 284 -23.44 14.60 68.13
C SER A 284 -24.54 15.54 68.65
N VAL A 285 -25.63 15.66 67.89
CA VAL A 285 -26.79 16.48 68.26
C VAL A 285 -27.95 15.56 68.67
N PRO A 286 -28.46 15.63 69.91
CA PRO A 286 -29.64 14.89 70.34
C PRO A 286 -30.94 15.62 69.99
N THR A 287 -31.97 14.86 69.59
CA THR A 287 -33.34 15.34 69.40
C THR A 287 -34.12 15.42 70.71
N PRO A 288 -35.07 16.36 70.83
CA PRO A 288 -36.38 16.06 71.43
C PRO A 288 -37.55 16.30 70.46
N VAL A 289 -38.74 15.85 70.85
CA VAL A 289 -39.98 15.72 70.03
C VAL A 289 -41.12 16.57 70.68
N ILE A 290 -42.37 16.46 70.18
CA ILE A 290 -43.66 17.00 70.70
C ILE A 290 -44.05 18.35 70.04
N ASN A 291 -45.26 18.58 69.47
CA ASN A 291 -46.48 17.77 69.19
C ASN A 291 -47.10 18.28 67.86
N SER A 292 -47.62 17.47 66.92
CA SER A 292 -48.83 16.62 66.93
C SER A 292 -50.17 17.36 66.79
N THR A 293 -50.81 17.29 65.61
CA THR A 293 -52.29 17.37 65.46
C THR A 293 -52.79 16.60 64.20
N PHE A 294 -53.45 15.46 64.44
CA PHE A 294 -54.37 14.64 63.60
C PHE A 294 -54.66 15.06 62.13
N THR A 295 -54.44 14.25 61.07
CA THR A 295 -55.07 12.95 60.65
C THR A 295 -56.61 12.93 60.61
N PRO A 296 -57.27 12.05 59.81
CA PRO A 296 -56.78 11.08 58.78
C PRO A 296 -57.15 11.58 57.35
N THR A 297 -57.29 10.85 56.23
CA THR A 297 -57.29 9.42 55.78
C THR A 297 -56.78 9.43 54.30
N THR A 298 -56.56 8.38 53.48
CA THR A 298 -56.80 6.91 53.42
C THR A 298 -55.62 6.25 52.66
N LEU A 299 -55.22 5.01 52.95
CA LEU A 299 -55.50 3.75 52.21
C LEU A 299 -55.32 3.82 50.67
N GLN A 300 -54.53 2.99 49.98
CA GLN A 300 -53.83 1.70 50.27
C GLN A 300 -52.47 1.68 49.53
N THR A 301 -51.50 0.76 49.63
CA THR A 301 -51.00 -0.26 50.58
C THR A 301 -49.83 -0.96 49.85
N ILE A 302 -48.61 -0.82 50.35
CA ILE A 302 -47.44 -1.74 50.35
C ILE A 302 -47.47 -2.95 49.37
N PHE A 303 -46.48 -3.07 48.45
CA PHE A 303 -45.37 -4.07 48.52
C PHE A 303 -44.39 -3.99 47.33
N SER A 304 -43.21 -4.57 47.51
CA SER A 304 -42.04 -4.51 46.61
C SER A 304 -41.62 -5.90 46.12
N VAL A 305 -41.43 -6.07 44.81
CA VAL A 305 -40.76 -7.23 44.18
C VAL A 305 -39.83 -6.73 43.06
N SER A 306 -38.80 -7.51 42.74
CA SER A 306 -37.73 -7.19 41.79
C SER A 306 -37.92 -7.82 40.39
N SER A 307 -36.94 -7.56 39.52
CA SER A 307 -36.66 -8.20 38.21
C SER A 307 -37.51 -7.80 36.99
N SER A 308 -36.81 -7.53 35.88
CA SER A 308 -37.17 -7.68 34.44
C SER A 308 -38.54 -7.14 33.94
N GLU A 309 -38.65 -6.47 32.80
CA GLU A 309 -38.03 -6.77 31.49
C GLU A 309 -37.68 -5.51 30.66
N ASN A 310 -37.14 -5.72 29.46
CA ASN A 310 -36.99 -4.68 28.43
C ASN A 310 -38.35 -4.09 28.05
N SER A 311 -38.42 -2.76 27.91
CA SER A 311 -39.40 -2.13 27.04
C SER A 311 -38.82 -0.89 26.36
N THR A 312 -38.87 -0.97 25.04
CA THR A 312 -38.49 0.03 24.03
C THR A 312 -38.69 1.49 24.42
N SER A 313 -37.71 2.30 24.02
CA SER A 313 -37.81 3.74 23.80
C SER A 313 -39.21 4.20 23.39
N ALA A 314 -39.79 5.14 24.14
CA ALA A 314 -40.98 5.85 23.71
C ALA A 314 -40.67 6.61 22.41
N LEU A 315 -41.31 6.25 21.31
CA LEU A 315 -41.32 7.08 20.11
C LEU A 315 -42.08 8.36 20.47
N ALA A 316 -41.48 9.52 20.19
CA ALA A 316 -42.28 10.70 19.93
C ALA A 316 -43.02 10.45 18.60
N ASP A 317 -44.35 10.62 18.59
CA ASP A 317 -45.15 10.47 17.37
C ASP A 317 -44.80 11.59 16.37
N VAL A 318 -43.80 11.31 15.53
CA VAL A 318 -43.38 12.18 14.43
C VAL A 318 -44.55 12.32 13.47
N SER A 319 -45.17 13.50 13.47
CA SER A 319 -46.29 13.80 12.58
C SER A 319 -45.95 13.49 11.12
N TRP A 320 -46.92 12.98 10.35
CA TRP A 320 -46.69 12.56 8.95
C TRP A 320 -46.05 13.64 8.07
N THR A 321 -46.34 14.92 8.34
CA THR A 321 -45.70 16.07 7.70
C THR A 321 -44.22 16.19 8.06
N GLN A 322 -43.86 16.02 9.34
CA GLN A 322 -42.48 16.02 9.81
C GLN A 322 -41.68 14.83 9.27
N PHE A 323 -42.27 13.64 9.20
CA PHE A 323 -41.65 12.47 8.56
C PHE A 323 -41.34 12.74 7.07
N ASN A 324 -42.32 13.27 6.33
CA ASN A 324 -42.13 13.63 4.92
C ASN A 324 -41.06 14.71 4.71
N ILE A 325 -40.94 15.69 5.63
CA ILE A 325 -39.85 16.68 5.60
C ILE A 325 -38.50 16.01 5.82
N ILE A 326 -38.37 15.11 6.80
CA ILE A 326 -37.11 14.37 7.05
C ILE A 326 -36.71 13.57 5.81
N ILE A 327 -37.62 12.78 5.23
CA ILE A 327 -37.38 12.01 4.01
C ILE A 327 -36.97 12.92 2.84
N LEU A 328 -37.64 14.06 2.65
CA LEU A 328 -37.29 15.03 1.61
C LEU A 328 -35.86 15.60 1.82
N THR A 329 -35.48 15.96 3.05
CA THR A 329 -34.13 16.46 3.33
C THR A 329 -33.05 15.40 3.09
N VAL A 330 -33.29 14.14 3.44
CA VAL A 330 -32.37 13.02 3.17
C VAL A 330 -32.21 12.80 1.67
N ILE A 331 -33.30 12.82 0.90
CA ILE A 331 -33.26 12.71 -0.57
C ILE A 331 -32.45 13.86 -1.19
N ILE A 332 -32.67 15.10 -0.75
CA ILE A 332 -31.92 16.28 -1.24
C ILE A 332 -30.42 16.13 -0.92
N ILE A 333 -30.05 15.71 0.30
CA ILE A 333 -28.66 15.50 0.69
C ILE A 333 -28.01 14.40 -0.18
N VAL A 334 -28.69 13.28 -0.40
CA VAL A 334 -28.19 12.19 -1.26
C VAL A 334 -28.00 12.65 -2.70
N VAL A 335 -28.95 13.41 -3.27
CA VAL A 335 -28.83 13.96 -4.63
C VAL A 335 -27.66 14.94 -4.73
N VAL A 336 -27.47 15.83 -3.75
CA VAL A 336 -26.33 16.77 -3.72
C VAL A 336 -24.99 16.02 -3.63
N LEU A 337 -24.89 14.98 -2.78
CA LEU A 337 -23.69 14.17 -2.67
C LEU A 337 -23.38 13.39 -3.96
N LEU A 338 -24.39 12.83 -4.62
CA LEU A 338 -24.23 12.13 -5.90
C LEU A 338 -23.80 13.09 -7.03
N MET A 339 -24.41 14.27 -7.12
CA MET A 339 -24.00 15.30 -8.08
C MET A 339 -22.56 15.79 -7.82
N GLY A 340 -22.19 15.98 -6.56
CA GLY A 340 -20.82 16.32 -6.15
C GLY A 340 -19.81 15.23 -6.53
N PHE A 341 -20.15 13.96 -6.33
CA PHE A 341 -19.31 12.82 -6.71
C PHE A 341 -19.14 12.73 -8.24
N VAL A 342 -20.22 12.88 -9.01
CA VAL A 342 -20.15 12.90 -10.48
C VAL A 342 -19.29 14.07 -10.98
N GLY A 343 -19.45 15.26 -10.39
CA GLY A 343 -18.61 16.42 -10.69
C GLY A 343 -17.12 16.19 -10.39
N ALA A 344 -16.81 15.57 -9.25
CA ALA A 344 -15.44 15.21 -8.88
C ALA A 344 -14.83 14.18 -9.84
N VAL A 345 -15.57 13.14 -10.23
CA VAL A 345 -15.13 12.13 -11.21
C VAL A 345 -14.91 12.76 -12.60
N TYR A 346 -15.77 13.69 -13.02
CA TYR A 346 -15.61 14.41 -14.28
C TYR A 346 -14.36 15.30 -14.29
N MET A 347 -14.16 16.11 -13.23
CA MET A 347 -12.95 16.92 -13.06
C MET A 347 -11.66 16.08 -12.97
N TYR A 348 -11.71 14.91 -12.31
CA TYR A 348 -10.58 14.00 -12.25
C TYR A 348 -10.22 13.40 -13.62
N ARG A 349 -11.22 13.02 -14.43
CA ARG A 349 -10.98 12.56 -15.81
C ARG A 349 -10.41 13.66 -16.70
N GLU A 350 -10.94 14.87 -16.62
CA GLU A 350 -10.44 16.03 -17.35
C GLU A 350 -8.98 16.35 -16.98
N TYR A 351 -8.63 16.29 -15.69
CA TYR A 351 -7.26 16.47 -15.22
C TYR A 351 -6.30 15.39 -15.76
N GLN A 352 -6.70 14.12 -15.77
CA GLN A 352 -5.88 13.04 -16.34
C GLN A 352 -5.72 13.15 -17.87
N ASN A 353 -6.78 13.54 -18.59
CA ASN A 353 -6.71 13.79 -20.04
C ASN A 353 -5.72 14.92 -20.38
N ARG A 354 -5.71 16.01 -19.60
CA ARG A 354 -4.71 17.08 -19.74
C ARG A 354 -3.28 16.60 -19.47
N LYS A 355 -3.11 15.61 -18.59
CA LYS A 355 -1.80 15.00 -18.31
C LYS A 355 -1.33 14.04 -19.42
N LEU A 356 -2.25 13.44 -20.18
CA LEU A 356 -1.94 12.61 -21.36
C LEU A 356 -1.61 13.45 -22.60
N ASN A 357 -2.27 14.61 -22.77
CA ASN A 357 -2.05 15.51 -23.91
C ASN A 357 -0.93 16.55 -23.67
N ALA A 358 -0.29 16.56 -22.50
CA ALA A 358 0.87 17.40 -22.24
C ALA A 358 2.13 16.75 -22.84
N PRO A 359 2.81 17.37 -23.83
CA PRO A 359 4.05 16.82 -24.36
C PRO A 359 5.12 16.71 -23.27
N PHE A 360 5.90 15.63 -23.34
CA PHE A 360 6.95 15.28 -22.39
C PHE A 360 8.15 16.24 -22.50
N TRP A 361 8.16 17.27 -21.65
CA TRP A 361 9.31 18.17 -21.48
C TRP A 361 10.20 17.68 -20.32
N THR A 362 11.18 16.83 -20.61
CA THR A 362 12.31 16.62 -19.69
C THR A 362 13.22 17.84 -19.71
N ILE A 363 13.34 18.52 -18.57
CA ILE A 363 14.36 19.54 -18.35
C ILE A 363 15.65 18.82 -17.94
N GLU A 364 16.50 18.46 -18.91
CA GLU A 364 17.89 18.11 -18.60
C GLU A 364 18.64 19.38 -18.20
N LEU A 365 18.95 19.50 -16.91
CA LEU A 365 19.89 20.51 -16.43
C LEU A 365 21.31 20.08 -16.78
N LYS A 366 21.75 20.45 -17.99
CA LYS A 366 23.17 20.49 -18.35
C LYS A 366 23.72 21.87 -18.05
N GLU A 367 24.89 21.91 -17.41
CA GLU A 367 25.48 23.15 -16.92
C GLU A 367 25.81 24.12 -18.07
N ASP A 368 25.41 25.38 -17.88
CA ASP A 368 25.84 26.58 -18.61
C ASP A 368 25.50 26.78 -20.10
N ASN A 369 24.49 26.10 -20.67
CA ASN A 369 23.68 26.73 -21.74
C ASN A 369 22.24 26.20 -21.88
N ILE A 370 21.30 27.08 -22.25
CA ILE A 370 19.90 26.73 -22.55
C ILE A 370 19.69 26.70 -24.07
N SER A 371 20.01 25.56 -24.72
CA SER A 371 19.71 25.32 -26.13
C SER A 371 18.35 24.62 -26.30
N PHE A 372 17.36 25.32 -26.87
CA PHE A 372 16.02 24.78 -27.10
C PHE A 372 15.93 24.07 -28.46
N SER A 373 16.35 22.80 -28.55
CA SER A 373 16.35 22.02 -29.79
C SER A 373 15.06 21.20 -29.95
N SER A 374 14.10 21.72 -30.72
CA SER A 374 12.87 20.99 -31.07
C SER A 374 13.12 19.96 -32.18
N TYR A 375 13.20 18.68 -31.83
CA TYR A 375 13.17 17.58 -32.80
C TYR A 375 11.73 17.37 -33.32
N HIS A 376 11.37 18.13 -34.36
CA HIS A 376 10.18 17.90 -35.17
C HIS A 376 10.59 17.73 -36.63
N ASP A 377 10.70 16.48 -37.08
CA ASP A 377 10.54 16.13 -38.49
C ASP A 377 10.16 14.64 -38.65
N SER A 378 9.64 14.27 -39.81
CA SER A 378 9.36 12.88 -40.26
C SER A 378 8.23 12.08 -39.57
N ILE A 379 6.99 12.58 -39.67
CA ILE A 379 5.84 11.70 -39.97
C ILE A 379 5.10 12.29 -41.19
N PRO A 380 5.12 11.63 -42.37
CA PRO A 380 4.39 12.08 -43.55
C PRO A 380 2.97 11.52 -43.62
N ASN A 381 2.11 12.22 -44.36
CA ASN A 381 0.84 11.76 -44.94
C ASN A 381 -0.32 11.41 -43.98
N ALA A 382 -1.12 12.43 -43.65
CA ALA A 382 -2.56 12.30 -43.59
C ALA A 382 -3.16 13.37 -44.52
N ASP A 383 -4.11 12.99 -45.38
CA ASP A 383 -4.53 13.81 -46.53
C ASP A 383 -5.52 14.93 -46.14
N VAL A 384 -5.54 16.02 -46.92
CA VAL A 384 -6.44 17.16 -46.71
C VAL A 384 -7.46 17.24 -47.85
N SER A 385 -8.56 16.53 -47.65
CA SER A 385 -9.85 16.72 -48.33
C SER A 385 -10.94 16.10 -47.47
N GLY A 386 -12.05 16.77 -47.16
CA GLY A 386 -12.46 18.13 -47.50
C GLY A 386 -13.97 18.22 -47.28
N LEU A 387 -14.45 19.13 -46.43
CA LEU A 387 -15.90 19.24 -46.18
C LEU A 387 -16.64 19.69 -47.44
N LEU A 388 -17.60 18.89 -47.87
CA LEU A 388 -18.89 19.39 -48.35
C LEU A 388 -20.00 18.50 -47.78
N GLU A 389 -21.11 19.14 -47.42
CA GLU A 389 -22.33 18.51 -46.90
C GLU A 389 -23.24 18.11 -48.08
N ASP A 390 -24.04 17.07 -47.90
CA ASP A 390 -25.32 16.93 -48.60
C ASP A 390 -26.33 16.16 -47.73
N ASP A 391 -27.61 16.48 -47.84
CA ASP A 391 -28.66 16.05 -46.91
C ASP A 391 -29.43 14.83 -47.44
N GLY A 392 -29.43 13.72 -46.67
CA GLY A 392 -29.89 12.40 -47.11
C GLY A 392 -31.02 11.81 -46.25
N ASN A 393 -32.21 12.43 -46.30
CA ASN A 393 -33.33 12.10 -45.43
C ASN A 393 -34.15 10.87 -45.90
N GLU A 394 -34.00 9.68 -45.29
CA GLU A 394 -35.00 8.61 -45.43
C GLU A 394 -35.15 7.59 -44.27
N VAL A 395 -36.31 7.68 -43.60
CA VAL A 395 -37.21 6.64 -43.04
C VAL A 395 -36.64 5.28 -42.54
N ALA A 396 -36.87 4.98 -41.26
CA ALA A 396 -36.82 3.61 -40.72
C ALA A 396 -38.13 2.84 -40.99
N PRO A 397 -38.04 1.69 -41.67
CA PRO A 397 -38.47 0.38 -41.15
C PRO A 397 -38.18 -0.01 -39.69
N ASN A 398 -37.53 -1.16 -39.57
CA ASN A 398 -38.06 -2.26 -38.76
C ASN A 398 -37.04 -2.80 -37.75
N GLY A 399 -37.34 -2.64 -36.46
CA GLY A 399 -36.45 -3.05 -35.38
C GLY A 399 -36.63 -4.51 -34.94
N GLN A 400 -35.57 -5.06 -34.35
CA GLN A 400 -35.69 -6.11 -33.33
C GLN A 400 -34.51 -6.00 -32.36
N LEU A 401 -34.79 -5.81 -31.07
CA LEU A 401 -33.78 -5.81 -30.02
C LEU A 401 -33.41 -7.26 -29.66
N THR A 402 -32.16 -7.65 -29.90
CA THR A 402 -31.60 -8.92 -29.45
C THR A 402 -30.62 -8.70 -28.29
N LEU A 403 -31.07 -9.03 -27.08
CA LEU A 403 -30.15 -9.20 -25.95
C LEU A 403 -29.29 -10.45 -26.18
N THR A 404 -27.98 -10.31 -26.10
CA THR A 404 -27.03 -11.45 -26.02
C THR A 404 -26.35 -11.44 -24.66
N THR A 405 -26.76 -12.36 -23.78
CA THR A 405 -26.09 -12.66 -22.52
C THR A 405 -24.92 -13.63 -22.74
N PRO A 406 -23.76 -13.44 -22.09
CA PRO A 406 -22.69 -14.43 -22.12
C PRO A 406 -23.01 -15.58 -21.15
N ILE A 407 -23.14 -16.80 -21.68
CA ILE A 407 -23.17 -18.03 -20.88
C ILE A 407 -21.81 -18.73 -21.00
N HIS A 408 -21.34 -19.29 -19.88
CA HIS A 408 -20.12 -20.07 -19.80
C HIS A 408 -20.07 -21.21 -20.84
N ASN A 409 -18.89 -21.40 -21.44
CA ASN A 409 -18.12 -22.64 -21.28
C ASN A 409 -16.73 -22.48 -21.89
N TYR A 410 -15.70 -23.00 -21.22
CA TYR A 410 -14.99 -24.20 -21.67
C TYR A 410 -14.10 -24.72 -20.54
N LYS A 411 -14.01 -26.06 -20.43
CA LYS A 411 -13.06 -26.79 -19.59
C LYS A 411 -12.54 -27.97 -20.41
N ALA A 412 -11.24 -28.01 -20.63
CA ALA A 412 -10.46 -29.17 -21.03
C ALA A 412 -9.06 -28.97 -20.44
#